data_AF-A0A7Y5DS08-F1
#
_entry.id   AF-A0A7Y5DS08-F1
#
_cell.length_a   1.000
_cell.length_b   1.000
_cell.length_c   1.000
_cell.angle_alpha   90.00
_cell.angle_beta   90.00
_cell.angle_gamma   90.00
#
_symmetry.space_group_name_H-M   'P 1'
#
loop_
_entity.id
_entity.type
_entity.pdbx_description
1 polymer ?
#
loop_
_entity_poly.entity_id
_entity_poly.type
_entity_poly.pdbx_seq_one_letter_code
_entity_poly.pdbx_strand_id
1 'polypeptide(L)' 'MTILLAKRTSDITPFYVMELLRRAKQMETQGRDIIHMEIGEPDFATPKTIVDAGIRQLQTGDIKYTPAAGLP' A
#
# COMPACT_ATOMS: atom_id res chain seq x y z
N MET A 1 -21.66 1.78 20.39
CA MET A 1 -20.57 2.49 21.09
C MET A 1 -20.13 3.63 20.20
N THR A 2 -20.41 4.89 20.57
CA THR A 2 -20.12 6.04 19.72
C THR A 2 -18.68 6.47 19.98
N ILE A 3 -17.81 6.34 18.97
CA ILE A 3 -16.42 6.78 19.07
C ILE A 3 -16.41 8.30 18.90
N LEU A 4 -15.90 9.02 19.91
CA LEU A 4 -15.66 10.45 19.81
C LEU A 4 -14.35 10.67 19.05
N LEU A 5 -14.43 11.17 17.81
CA LEU A 5 -13.26 11.50 17.00
C LEU A 5 -12.85 12.97 17.17
N ALA A 6 -11.58 13.27 16.94
CA ALA A 6 -11.10 14.65 16.92
C ALA A 6 -11.77 15.44 15.78
N LYS A 7 -12.15 16.71 16.03
CA LYS A 7 -12.88 17.54 15.06
C LYS A 7 -12.26 17.55 13.66
N ARG A 8 -10.94 17.73 13.54
CA ARG A 8 -10.20 17.73 12.25
C ARG A 8 -10.41 16.50 11.36
N THR A 9 -10.88 15.39 11.92
CA THR A 9 -11.18 14.19 11.12
C THR A 9 -12.37 14.39 10.18
N SER A 10 -13.28 15.33 10.48
CA SER A 10 -14.40 15.66 9.59
C SER A 10 -13.98 16.32 8.29
N ASP A 11 -12.78 16.91 8.27
CA ASP A 11 -12.29 17.68 7.12
C ASP A 11 -11.58 16.78 6.09
N ILE A 12 -11.37 15.51 6.43
CA ILE A 12 -10.73 14.52 5.55
C ILE A 12 -11.82 13.84 4.73
N THR A 13 -11.82 14.12 3.42
CA THR A 13 -12.74 13.46 2.49
C THR A 13 -12.35 12.00 2.29
N PRO A 14 -13.31 11.06 2.20
CA PRO A 14 -13.01 9.66 1.91
C PRO A 14 -12.28 9.47 0.57
N PHE A 15 -11.37 8.50 0.53
CA PHE A 15 -10.72 8.08 -0.71
C PHE A 15 -11.56 7.02 -1.43
N TYR A 16 -12.31 7.45 -2.45
CA TYR A 16 -13.30 6.58 -3.13
C TYR A 16 -12.71 5.56 -4.12
N VAL A 17 -11.43 5.66 -4.46
CA VAL A 17 -10.79 4.73 -5.43
C VAL A 17 -10.80 3.29 -4.90
N MET A 18 -10.71 3.08 -3.58
CA MET A 18 -10.79 1.74 -3.00
C MET A 18 -12.15 1.07 -3.24
N GLU A 19 -13.24 1.85 -3.25
CA GLU A 19 -14.58 1.35 -3.56
C GLU A 19 -14.72 0.99 -5.04
N LEU A 20 -14.10 1.78 -5.92
CA LEU A 20 -14.03 1.49 -7.36
C LEU A 20 -13.27 0.19 -7.63
N LEU A 21 -12.10 -0.01 -7.00
CA LEU A 21 -11.32 -1.25 -7.09
C LEU A 21 -12.11 -2.46 -6.57
N ARG A 22 -12.83 -2.29 -5.44
CA ARG A 22 -13.70 -3.34 -4.89
C ARG A 22 -14.79 -3.75 -5.88
N ARG A 23 -15.44 -2.77 -6.52
CA ARG A 23 -16.47 -3.03 -7.54
C ARG A 23 -15.89 -3.66 -8.81
N ALA A 24 -14.72 -3.23 -9.26
CA ALA A 24 -14.00 -3.85 -10.38
C ALA A 24 -13.77 -5.35 -10.12
N LYS A 25 -13.20 -5.70 -8.95
CA LYS A 25 -13.01 -7.09 -8.53
C LYS A 25 -14.30 -7.90 -8.48
N GLN A 26 -15.40 -7.32 -8.03
CA GLN A 26 -16.70 -8.00 -8.06
C GLN A 26 -17.15 -8.32 -9.48
N MET A 27 -16.95 -7.41 -10.43
CA MET A 27 -17.28 -7.63 -11.84
C MET A 27 -16.39 -8.73 -12.45
N GLU A 28 -15.10 -8.78 -12.09
CA GLU A 28 -14.19 -9.86 -12.50
C GLU A 28 -14.67 -11.23 -11.98
N THR A 29 -15.12 -11.33 -10.72
CA THR A 29 -15.66 -12.60 -10.17
C THR A 29 -16.93 -13.08 -10.88
N GLN A 30 -17.61 -12.18 -11.60
CA GLN A 30 -18.77 -12.49 -12.44
C GLN A 30 -18.37 -12.91 -13.88
N GLY A 31 -17.06 -13.05 -14.14
CA GLY A 31 -16.53 -13.43 -15.44
C GLY A 31 -16.38 -12.28 -16.44
N ARG A 32 -16.41 -11.02 -15.97
CA ARG A 32 -16.21 -9.86 -16.84
C ARG A 32 -14.73 -9.55 -17.01
N ASP A 33 -14.34 -9.19 -18.22
CA ASP A 33 -13.01 -8.66 -18.53
C ASP A 33 -12.96 -7.16 -18.16
N ILE A 34 -12.04 -6.78 -17.27
CA ILE A 34 -11.93 -5.43 -16.70
C ILE A 34 -10.51 -4.92 -16.93
N ILE A 35 -10.40 -3.76 -17.57
CA ILE A 35 -9.13 -3.06 -17.74
C ILE A 35 -8.98 -2.05 -16.59
N HIS A 36 -7.96 -2.25 -15.78
CA HIS A 36 -7.64 -1.36 -14.67
C HIS A 36 -6.83 -0.16 -15.16
N MET A 37 -7.39 1.05 -14.96
CA MET A 37 -6.75 2.34 -15.28
C MET A 37 -6.68 3.27 -14.07
N GLU A 38 -7.04 2.77 -12.90
CA GLU A 38 -7.08 3.49 -11.63
C GLU A 38 -5.87 3.19 -10.73
N ILE A 39 -5.05 2.18 -11.08
CA ILE A 39 -3.93 1.72 -10.27
C ILE A 39 -2.77 2.70 -10.42
N GLY A 40 -2.32 3.26 -9.29
CA GLY A 40 -1.23 4.25 -9.24
C GLY A 40 0.16 3.67 -8.98
N GLU A 41 0.28 2.35 -8.82
CA GLU A 41 1.57 1.67 -8.66
C GLU A 41 2.07 1.06 -9.97
N PRO A 42 3.39 0.95 -10.19
CA PRO A 42 3.95 0.26 -11.35
C PRO A 42 3.58 -1.23 -11.36
N ASP A 43 3.44 -1.80 -12.54
CA ASP A 43 3.16 -3.22 -12.79
C ASP A 43 4.41 -4.11 -12.82
N PHE A 44 5.59 -3.53 -12.60
CA PHE A 44 6.87 -4.24 -12.59
C PHE A 44 7.27 -4.67 -11.18
N ALA A 45 7.88 -5.85 -11.08
CA ALA A 45 8.45 -6.31 -9.82
C ALA A 45 9.64 -5.44 -9.38
N THR A 46 9.85 -5.36 -8.06
CA THR A 46 11.05 -4.74 -7.49
C THR A 46 12.32 -5.36 -8.08
N PRO A 47 13.31 -4.55 -8.52
CA PRO A 47 14.58 -5.04 -9.06
C PRO A 47 15.27 -6.04 -8.11
N LYS A 48 15.77 -7.14 -8.68
CA LYS A 48 16.43 -8.23 -7.92
C LYS A 48 17.58 -7.73 -7.03
N THR A 49 18.35 -6.75 -7.49
CA THR A 49 19.46 -6.16 -6.72
C THR A 49 19.00 -5.56 -5.39
N ILE A 50 17.82 -4.93 -5.38
CA ILE A 50 17.21 -4.34 -4.18
C ILE A 50 16.69 -5.44 -3.25
N VAL A 51 16.01 -6.45 -3.82
CA VAL A 51 15.52 -7.61 -3.06
C VAL A 51 16.67 -8.34 -2.37
N ASP A 52 17.75 -8.61 -3.09
CA ASP A 52 18.92 -9.30 -2.55
C ASP A 52 19.62 -8.47 -1.46
N ALA A 53 19.63 -7.14 -1.57
CA ALA A 53 20.16 -6.26 -0.53
C ALA A 53 19.32 -6.33 0.76
N GLY A 54 18.00 -6.35 0.65
CA GLY A 54 17.10 -6.54 1.79
C GLY A 54 17.31 -7.88 2.48
N ILE A 55 17.44 -8.97 1.70
CA ILE A 55 17.71 -10.31 2.24
C ILE A 55 19.05 -10.33 2.99
N ARG A 56 20.11 -9.76 2.40
CA ARG A 56 21.42 -9.67 3.06
C ARG A 56 21.33 -8.91 4.39
N GLN A 57 20.63 -7.77 4.43
CA GLN A 57 20.47 -7.01 5.66
C GLN A 57 19.77 -7.83 6.75
N LEU A 58 18.68 -8.53 6.41
CA LEU A 58 17.97 -9.39 7.36
C LEU A 58 18.86 -10.48 7.97
N GLN A 59 19.79 -11.03 7.18
CA GLN A 59 20.73 -12.05 7.64
C GLN A 59 21.76 -11.51 8.66
N THR A 60 22.03 -10.21 8.69
CA THR A 60 22.95 -9.61 9.67
C THR A 60 22.37 -9.57 11.09
N GLY A 61 21.05 -9.64 11.22
CA GLY A 61 20.34 -9.46 12.50
C GLY A 61 20.25 -7.99 12.97
N ASP A 62 20.81 -7.03 12.21
CA ASP A 62 20.72 -5.61 12.50
C ASP A 62 19.39 -5.02 12.00
N ILE A 63 18.33 -5.28 12.79
CA ILE A 63 16.92 -4.91 12.52
C ILE A 63 16.33 -4.03 13.63
N LYS A 64 17.18 -3.33 14.37
CA LYS A 64 16.76 -2.47 15.48
C LYS A 64 16.40 -1.07 14.98
N TYR A 65 15.96 -0.23 15.92
CA TYR A 65 15.64 1.16 15.62
C TYR A 65 16.84 1.88 15.01
N THR A 66 16.56 2.68 13.99
CA THR A 66 17.49 3.61 13.37
C THR A 66 17.21 5.03 13.91
N PRO A 67 18.12 6.00 13.66
CA PRO A 67 17.83 7.40 13.96
C PRO A 67 16.55 7.87 13.25
N ALA A 68 15.86 8.85 13.86
CA ALA A 68 14.58 9.36 13.33
C ALA A 68 14.68 9.90 11.89
N ALA A 69 15.86 10.38 11.49
CA ALA A 69 16.13 10.89 10.14
C ALA A 69 16.53 9.80 9.13
N GLY A 70 16.65 8.53 9.55
CA GLY A 70 17.16 7.43 8.74
C GLY A 70 18.61 7.06 9.05
N LEU A 71 19.11 6.06 8.32
CA LEU A 71 20.53 5.68 8.32
C LEU A 71 21.34 6.74 7.52
N PRO A 72 22.64 6.91 7.81
CA PRO A 72 23.52 7.83 7.07
C PRO A 72 23.58 7.58 5.56
#